data_AF-A0A9Q3DNJ0-F1
#
_entry.id   AF-A0A9Q3DNJ0-F1
#
_cell.length_a   1.000
_cell.length_b   1.000
_cell.length_c   1.000
_cell.angle_alpha   90.00
_cell.angle_beta   90.00
_cell.angle_gamma   90.00
#
_symmetry.space_group_name_H-M   'P 1'
#
loop_
_entity.id
_entity.type
_entity.pdbx_description
1 polymer ?
#
loop_
_entity_poly.entity_id
_entity_poly.type
_entity_poly.pdbx_seq_one_letter_code
_entity_poly.pdbx_strand_id
1 'polypeptide(L)'
;MDLPPLSFHASLEEQWDEEEEPGKIETVLKVVPPAYYQYLNVFSKVKEEKLPPHHACDHHIKLEGLLPPVGVIYSLSKNELETLQA
;
A
#
# COMPACT_ATOMS: atom_id res chain seq x y z
N MET A 1 -22.31 -3.59 36.09
CA MET A 1 -21.38 -2.78 35.28
C MET A 1 -20.88 -3.71 34.20
N ASP A 2 -21.56 -3.70 33.05
CA ASP A 2 -21.14 -4.51 31.91
C ASP A 2 -20.69 -3.56 30.82
N LEU A 3 -19.40 -3.61 30.50
CA LEU A 3 -18.82 -2.90 29.36
C LEU A 3 -19.32 -3.58 28.08
N PRO A 4 -19.77 -2.84 27.06
CA PRO A 4 -20.12 -3.45 25.78
C PRO A 4 -18.87 -4.01 25.10
N PRO A 5 -18.99 -5.10 24.31
CA PRO A 5 -17.87 -5.63 23.53
C PRO A 5 -17.39 -4.56 22.55
N LEU A 6 -16.07 -4.43 22.43
CA LEU A 6 -15.42 -3.56 21.45
C LEU A 6 -15.85 -3.97 20.05
N SER A 7 -16.85 -3.26 19.53
CA SER A 7 -17.26 -3.27 18.13
C SER A 7 -16.11 -2.69 17.30
N PHE A 8 -15.17 -3.55 16.88
CA PHE A 8 -14.17 -3.24 15.87
C PHE A 8 -14.81 -3.29 14.47
N HIS A 9 -15.85 -2.48 14.25
CA HIS A 9 -16.52 -2.42 12.96
C HIS A 9 -17.01 -1.02 12.59
N ALA A 10 -16.34 0.00 13.12
CA ALA A 10 -16.55 1.38 12.70
C ALA A 10 -15.37 1.83 11.82
N SER A 11 -15.71 2.33 10.62
CA SER A 11 -14.83 2.94 9.61
C SER A 11 -14.01 2.00 8.74
N LEU A 12 -14.69 1.16 7.98
CA LEU A 12 -14.29 0.89 6.60
C LEU A 12 -15.46 1.30 5.69
N GLU A 13 -15.73 2.61 5.62
CA GLU A 13 -16.39 3.13 4.44
C GLU A 13 -15.37 3.01 3.32
N GLU A 14 -15.40 1.84 2.66
CA GLU A 14 -14.85 1.63 1.34
C GLU A 14 -15.55 2.58 0.38
N GLN A 15 -15.12 3.84 0.39
CA GLN A 15 -15.26 4.74 -0.76
C GLN A 15 -14.31 4.23 -1.83
N TRP A 16 -14.72 3.14 -2.47
CA TRP A 16 -14.09 2.66 -3.69
C TRP A 16 -14.73 3.42 -4.84
N ASP A 17 -13.96 4.32 -5.44
CA ASP A 17 -14.31 4.92 -6.73
C ASP A 17 -14.36 3.78 -7.78
N GLU A 18 -15.56 3.34 -8.13
CA GLU A 18 -15.83 2.30 -9.14
C GLU A 18 -15.69 2.85 -10.58
N GLU A 19 -14.49 3.29 -10.95
CA GLU A 19 -14.13 3.41 -12.36
C GLU A 19 -12.93 2.50 -12.65
N GLU A 20 -13.17 1.18 -12.59
CA GLU A 20 -12.23 0.22 -13.16
C GLU A 20 -12.49 0.07 -14.67
N GLU A 21 -11.54 0.56 -15.46
CA GLU A 21 -11.52 0.42 -16.92
C GLU A 21 -11.70 -1.06 -17.34
N PRO A 22 -12.83 -1.45 -17.96
CA PRO A 22 -13.23 -2.85 -18.13
C PRO A 22 -12.23 -3.68 -18.94
N GLY A 23 -11.48 -3.04 -19.84
CA GLY A 23 -10.48 -3.72 -20.68
C GLY A 23 -9.25 -4.22 -19.92
N LYS A 24 -9.00 -3.76 -18.69
CA LYS A 24 -7.81 -4.20 -17.92
C LYS A 24 -8.02 -5.56 -17.26
N ILE A 25 -9.21 -5.80 -16.71
CA ILE A 25 -9.53 -6.98 -15.89
C ILE A 25 -9.54 -8.26 -16.74
N GLU A 26 -10.01 -8.18 -18.00
CA GLU A 26 -10.05 -9.33 -18.92
C GLU A 26 -8.68 -9.96 -19.19
N THR A 27 -7.61 -9.16 -19.15
CA THR A 27 -6.24 -9.66 -19.31
C THR A 27 -5.75 -10.41 -18.07
N VAL A 28 -6.15 -9.95 -16.89
CA VAL A 28 -5.78 -10.53 -15.58
C VAL A 28 -6.46 -11.88 -15.38
N LEU A 29 -7.73 -12.02 -15.79
CA LEU A 29 -8.49 -13.27 -15.72
C LEU A 29 -7.83 -14.46 -16.43
N LYS A 30 -7.03 -14.19 -17.47
CA LYS A 30 -6.31 -15.22 -18.23
C LYS A 30 -5.09 -15.78 -17.50
N VAL A 31 -4.54 -15.04 -16.54
CA VAL A 31 -3.29 -15.38 -15.83
C VAL A 31 -3.57 -15.85 -14.40
N VAL A 32 -4.58 -15.27 -13.74
CA VAL A 32 -4.92 -15.56 -12.35
C VAL A 32 -5.70 -16.88 -12.27
N PRO A 33 -5.34 -17.82 -11.37
CA PRO A 33 -6.13 -19.02 -11.15
C PRO A 33 -7.53 -18.71 -10.60
N PRO A 34 -8.57 -19.52 -10.93
CA PRO A 34 -9.95 -19.25 -10.50
C PRO A 34 -10.14 -19.12 -8.99
N ALA A 35 -9.30 -19.79 -8.19
CA ALA A 35 -9.34 -19.71 -6.72
C ALA A 35 -9.08 -18.29 -6.17
N TYR A 36 -8.48 -17.41 -6.96
CA TYR A 36 -8.12 -16.05 -6.56
C TYR A 36 -8.95 -14.96 -7.25
N TYR A 37 -10.03 -15.33 -7.95
CA TYR A 37 -10.87 -14.36 -8.65
C TYR A 37 -11.56 -13.34 -7.72
N GLN A 38 -11.75 -13.68 -6.45
CA GLN A 38 -12.24 -12.73 -5.44
C GLN A 38 -11.26 -11.59 -5.13
N TYR A 39 -10.00 -11.72 -5.55
CA TYR A 39 -8.93 -10.73 -5.32
C TYR A 39 -8.51 -10.02 -6.62
N LEU A 40 -9.30 -10.05 -7.70
CA LEU A 40 -8.90 -9.40 -8.96
C LEU A 40 -8.63 -7.91 -8.80
N ASN A 41 -9.28 -7.28 -7.84
CA ASN A 41 -9.07 -5.88 -7.45
C ASN A 41 -7.62 -5.57 -7.03
N VAL A 42 -6.83 -6.54 -6.55
CA VAL A 42 -5.42 -6.29 -6.18
C VAL A 42 -4.53 -6.07 -7.40
N PHE A 43 -4.98 -6.48 -8.60
CA PHE A 43 -4.26 -6.30 -9.86
C PHE A 43 -4.68 -5.03 -10.61
N SER A 44 -5.46 -4.16 -9.95
CA SER A 44 -5.88 -2.88 -10.51
C SER A 44 -4.71 -1.90 -10.55
N LYS A 45 -4.33 -1.46 -11.75
CA LYS A 45 -3.25 -0.49 -11.95
C LYS A 45 -3.50 0.83 -11.21
N VAL A 46 -4.75 1.26 -11.17
CA VAL A 46 -5.13 2.51 -10.49
C VAL A 46 -4.91 2.41 -8.98
N LYS A 47 -5.12 1.22 -8.40
CA LYS A 47 -4.86 0.96 -6.98
C LYS A 47 -3.37 0.78 -6.69
N GLU A 48 -2.61 0.21 -7.63
CA GLU A 48 -1.15 0.05 -7.52
C GLU A 48 -0.41 1.39 -7.40
N GLU A 49 -0.88 2.43 -8.10
CA GLU A 49 -0.27 3.77 -8.03
C GLU A 49 -0.53 4.50 -6.70
N LYS A 50 -1.49 4.02 -5.90
CA LYS A 50 -1.85 4.62 -4.62
C LYS A 50 -1.21 3.85 -3.48
N LEU A 51 -0.68 4.59 -2.49
CA LEU A 51 -0.23 3.96 -1.25
C LEU A 51 -1.42 3.31 -0.54
N PRO A 52 -1.25 2.10 0.04
CA PRO A 52 -2.27 1.51 0.89
C PRO A 52 -2.54 2.43 2.10
N PRO A 53 -3.76 2.36 2.67
CA PRO A 53 -4.08 3.12 3.86
C PRO A 53 -3.18 2.73 5.04
N HIS A 54 -2.93 3.68 5.93
CA HIS A 54 -2.23 3.40 7.18
C HIS A 54 -3.01 2.39 8.02
N HIS A 55 -2.32 1.41 8.58
CA HIS A 55 -2.91 0.38 9.43
C HIS A 55 -2.44 0.53 10.88
N ALA A 56 -3.25 0.05 11.83
CA ALA A 56 -2.88 0.03 13.25
C ALA A 56 -1.66 -0.86 13.54
N CYS A 57 -1.32 -1.76 12.62
CA CYS A 57 -0.15 -2.63 12.68
C CYS A 57 1.09 -2.01 12.03
N ASP A 58 1.00 -0.80 11.47
CA ASP A 58 2.15 -0.11 10.92
C ASP A 58 3.22 0.08 12.01
N HIS A 59 4.48 -0.09 11.63
CA HIS A 59 5.55 -0.03 12.61
C HIS A 59 5.74 1.41 13.10
N HIS A 60 5.33 1.67 14.35
CA HIS A 60 5.48 2.98 14.95
C HIS A 60 6.92 3.21 15.40
N ILE A 61 7.59 4.19 14.76
CA ILE A 61 8.90 4.65 15.20
C ILE A 61 8.71 5.62 16.36
N LYS A 62 8.94 5.12 17.58
CA LYS A 62 8.95 5.98 18.77
C LYS A 62 10.20 6.86 18.74
N LEU A 63 10.01 8.18 18.66
CA LEU A 63 11.10 9.14 18.71
C LEU A 63 11.56 9.33 20.15
N GLU A 64 12.85 9.19 20.41
CA GLU A 64 13.47 9.42 21.72
C GLU A 64 14.58 10.48 21.59
N GLY A 65 14.51 11.56 22.38
CA GLY A 65 15.53 12.61 22.41
C GLY A 65 15.37 13.72 21.38
N LEU A 66 16.50 14.31 20.95
CA LEU A 66 16.56 15.40 19.97
C LEU A 66 16.51 14.85 18.54
N LEU A 67 16.00 15.65 17.59
CA LEU A 67 15.97 15.29 16.17
C LEU A 67 17.37 14.90 15.67
N PRO A 68 17.50 13.82 14.87
CA PRO A 68 18.79 13.43 14.32
C PRO A 68 19.35 14.58 13.44
N PRO A 69 20.67 14.80 13.45
CA PRO A 69 21.28 15.81 12.59
C PRO A 69 21.06 15.43 11.13
N VAL A 70 20.69 16.43 10.31
CA VAL A 70 20.57 16.24 8.87
C VAL A 70 21.97 15.97 8.30
N GLY A 71 22.19 14.76 7.84
CA GLY A 71 23.45 14.34 7.23
C GLY A 71 23.56 14.76 5.75
N VAL A 72 24.79 14.87 5.25
CA VAL A 72 25.03 14.97 3.80
C VAL A 72 24.82 13.61 3.16
N ILE A 73 24.19 13.58 2.00
CA ILE A 73 24.13 12.37 1.17
C ILE A 73 25.51 12.22 0.50
N TYR A 74 26.16 11.08 0.71
CA TYR A 74 27.43 10.78 0.05
C TYR A 74 27.23 10.65 -1.46
N SER A 75 28.17 11.20 -2.23
CA SER A 75 28.12 11.10 -3.69
C SER A 75 28.25 9.65 -4.12
N LEU A 76 27.26 9.18 -4.87
CA LEU A 76 27.31 7.87 -5.51
C LEU A 76 28.23 7.89 -6.73
N SER A 77 28.91 6.79 -6.98
CA SER A 77 29.62 6.57 -8.24
C SER A 77 28.62 6.42 -9.40
N LYS A 78 29.11 6.56 -10.64
CA LYS A 78 28.25 6.43 -11.84
C LYS A 78 27.51 5.08 -11.87
N ASN A 79 28.20 4.00 -11.56
CA ASN A 79 27.62 2.65 -11.57
C ASN A 79 26.53 2.48 -10.51
N GLU A 80 26.74 2.99 -9.29
CA GLU A 80 25.75 2.94 -8.21
C GLU A 80 24.51 3.78 -8.56
N LEU A 81 24.72 4.95 -9.18
CA LEU A 81 23.64 5.83 -9.61
C LEU A 81 22.85 5.21 -10.78
N GLU A 82 23.53 4.63 -11.77
CA GLU A 82 22.88 3.90 -12.87
C GLU A 82 22.04 2.73 -12.36
N THR A 83 22.52 2.02 -11.33
CA THR A 83 21.77 0.90 -10.72
C THR A 83 20.50 1.36 -10.02
N LEU A 84 20.50 2.54 -9.38
CA LEU A 84 19.34 3.05 -8.63
C LEU A 84 18.30 3.74 -9.51
N GLN A 85 18.68 4.20 -10.71
CA GLN A 85 17.81 4.93 -11.63
C GLN A 85 17.15 4.04 -12.69
N ALA A 86 17.59 2.78 -12.80
CA ALA A 86 17.03 1.78 -13.70
C ALA A 86 15.70 1.22 -13.17
#